data_AF-A0ABD1CFK8-F1
#
_entry.id   AF-A0ABD1CFK8-F1
#
_cell.length_a   1.000
_cell.length_b   1.000
_cell.length_c   1.000
_cell.angle_alpha   90.00
_cell.angle_beta   90.00
_cell.angle_gamma   90.00
#
_symmetry.space_group_name_H-M   'P 1'
#
loop_
_entity.id
_entity.type
_entity.pdbx_description
1 polymer ?
#
loop_
_entity_poly.entity_id
_entity_poly.type
_entity_poly.pdbx_seq_one_letter_code
_entity_poly.pdbx_strand_id
1 'polypeptide(L)'
;MFLCRKFNEIDRMLGRLSEVLQTAADVLAPPPTALQDFDYHYKLVKNFYVADKTLPKIHINDTNIPVHLEQMLQILIREEQQQQEQAKSANLR
;
A
#
# COMPACT_ATOMS: atom_id res chain seq x y z
N MET A 1 16.13 -41.42 18.65
CA MET A 1 16.72 -40.95 17.37
C MET A 1 15.65 -40.43 16.38
N PHE A 2 14.62 -39.70 16.85
CA PHE A 2 13.47 -39.27 16.00
C PHE A 2 13.26 -37.75 15.93
N LEU A 3 13.98 -36.93 16.72
CA LEU A 3 13.75 -35.48 16.75
C LEU A 3 14.61 -34.69 15.74
N CYS A 4 15.71 -35.24 15.23
CA CYS A 4 16.60 -34.51 14.31
C CYS A 4 16.17 -34.56 12.84
N ARG A 5 15.23 -35.44 12.46
CA ARG A 5 14.69 -35.48 11.08
C ARG A 5 13.67 -34.36 10.83
N LYS A 6 12.99 -33.87 11.87
CA LYS A 6 11.91 -32.90 11.73
C LYS A 6 12.41 -31.46 11.47
N PHE A 7 13.61 -31.12 11.93
CA PHE A 7 14.21 -29.79 11.70
C PHE A 7 14.70 -29.60 10.26
N ASN A 8 15.30 -30.63 9.66
CA ASN A 8 15.84 -30.57 8.29
C ASN A 8 14.72 -30.36 7.23
N GLU A 9 13.51 -30.89 7.50
CA GLU A 9 12.34 -30.68 6.64
C GLU A 9 11.84 -29.22 6.68
N ILE A 10 11.94 -28.54 7.83
CA ILE A 10 11.47 -27.15 8.00
C ILE A 10 12.40 -26.17 7.31
N ASP A 11 13.73 -26.34 7.44
CA ASP A 11 14.72 -25.54 6.70
C ASP A 11 14.54 -25.66 5.18
N ARG A 12 14.26 -26.87 4.69
CA ARG A 12 13.97 -27.12 3.27
C ARG A 12 12.67 -26.47 2.80
N MET A 13 11.64 -26.38 3.65
CA MET A 13 10.39 -25.69 3.33
C MET A 13 10.56 -24.17 3.36
N LEU A 14 11.30 -23.62 4.34
CA LEU A 14 11.58 -22.19 4.44
C LEU A 14 12.46 -21.69 3.29
N GLY A 15 13.45 -22.47 2.85
CA GLY A 15 14.27 -22.16 1.68
C GLY A 15 13.43 -22.03 0.41
N ARG A 16 12.45 -22.92 0.20
CA ARG A 16 11.53 -22.86 -0.95
C ARG A 16 10.55 -21.70 -0.86
N LEU A 17 10.09 -21.33 0.33
CA LEU A 17 9.28 -20.13 0.53
C LEU A 17 10.09 -18.87 0.26
N SER A 18 11.35 -18.82 0.71
CA SER A 18 12.27 -17.72 0.41
C SER A 18 12.51 -17.60 -1.09
N GLU A 19 12.66 -18.71 -1.81
CA GLU A 19 12.86 -18.75 -3.26
C GLU A 19 11.60 -18.27 -4.02
N VAL A 20 10.41 -18.67 -3.57
CA VAL A 20 9.13 -18.17 -4.10
C VAL A 20 8.92 -16.70 -3.78
N LEU A 21 9.31 -16.23 -2.59
CA LEU A 21 9.27 -14.80 -2.23
C LEU A 21 10.28 -13.99 -3.04
N GLN A 22 11.47 -14.54 -3.31
CA GLN A 22 12.49 -13.91 -4.15
C GLN A 22 12.03 -13.84 -5.61
N THR A 23 11.36 -14.88 -6.09
CA THR A 23 10.78 -14.91 -7.45
C THR A 23 9.55 -13.99 -7.54
N ALA A 24 8.76 -13.87 -6.47
CA ALA A 24 7.67 -12.90 -6.37
C ALA A 24 8.19 -11.46 -6.20
N ALA A 25 9.41 -11.28 -5.68
CA ALA A 25 10.10 -9.99 -5.67
C ALA A 25 10.49 -9.57 -7.11
N ASP A 26 10.93 -10.51 -7.95
CA ASP A 26 11.18 -10.25 -9.37
C ASP A 26 9.90 -10.08 -10.21
N VAL A 27 8.76 -10.59 -9.72
CA VAL A 27 7.40 -10.38 -10.27
C VAL A 27 6.63 -9.37 -9.40
N LEU A 28 7.33 -8.41 -8.77
CA LEU A 28 6.67 -7.31 -8.09
C LEU A 28 5.84 -6.56 -9.13
N ALA A 29 4.52 -6.62 -8.92
CA ALA A 29 3.58 -5.76 -9.62
C ALA A 29 4.17 -4.35 -9.68
N PRO A 30 4.03 -3.64 -10.81
CA PRO A 30 4.52 -2.27 -10.92
C PRO A 30 4.02 -1.50 -9.68
N PRO A 31 4.90 -0.70 -9.04
CA PRO A 31 4.52 0.02 -7.84
C PRO A 31 3.19 0.73 -8.11
N PRO A 32 2.25 0.69 -7.16
CA PRO A 32 0.90 1.18 -7.38
C PRO A 32 0.97 2.61 -7.93
N THR A 33 0.14 2.87 -8.93
CA THR A 33 0.09 4.22 -9.52
C THR A 33 -0.49 5.19 -8.49
N ALA A 34 -0.14 6.47 -8.59
CA ALA A 34 -0.69 7.52 -7.72
C ALA A 34 -2.22 7.45 -7.63
N LEU A 35 -2.90 7.13 -8.74
CA LEU A 35 -4.34 6.95 -8.81
C LEU A 35 -4.83 5.74 -7.99
N GLN A 36 -4.11 4.61 -8.02
CA GLN A 36 -4.48 3.43 -7.24
C GLN A 36 -4.31 3.65 -5.74
N ASP A 37 -3.23 4.31 -5.33
CA ASP A 37 -3.01 4.68 -3.93
C ASP A 37 -4.08 5.67 -3.44
N PHE A 38 -4.46 6.63 -4.30
CA PHE A 38 -5.54 7.56 -4.00
C PHE A 38 -6.89 6.85 -3.85
N ASP A 39 -7.24 5.95 -4.77
CA ASP A 39 -8.50 5.19 -4.74
C ASP A 39 -8.59 4.28 -3.50
N TYR A 40 -7.46 3.70 -3.08
CA TYR A 40 -7.38 2.92 -1.84
C TYR A 40 -7.76 3.77 -0.62
N HIS A 41 -7.11 4.92 -0.43
CA HIS A 41 -7.41 5.80 0.69
C HIS A 41 -8.83 6.36 0.62
N TYR A 42 -9.30 6.74 -0.57
CA TYR A 42 -10.66 7.21 -0.78
C TYR A 42 -11.71 6.17 -0.40
N LYS A 43 -11.48 4.89 -0.75
CA LYS A 43 -12.39 3.79 -0.36
C LYS A 43 -12.49 3.63 1.15
N LEU A 44 -11.39 3.75 1.89
CA LEU A 44 -11.40 3.68 3.35
C LEU A 44 -12.20 4.84 3.97
N VAL A 45 -11.97 6.06 3.48
CA VAL A 45 -12.74 7.25 3.89
C VAL A 45 -14.22 7.09 3.58
N LYS A 46 -14.55 6.68 2.36
CA LYS A 46 -15.94 6.45 1.93
C LYS A 46 -16.62 5.37 2.78
N ASN A 47 -15.94 4.25 3.00
CA ASN A 47 -16.50 3.15 3.78
C ASN A 47 -16.78 3.58 5.22
N PHE A 48 -15.93 4.40 5.84
CA PHE A 48 -16.21 4.92 7.17
C PHE A 48 -17.52 5.71 7.26
N TYR A 49 -17.82 6.55 6.27
CA TYR A 49 -19.07 7.33 6.27
C TYR A 49 -20.30 6.55 5.77
N VAL A 50 -20.11 5.49 5.00
CA VAL A 50 -21.19 4.70 4.39
C VAL A 50 -21.56 3.47 5.23
N ALA A 51 -20.59 2.85 5.91
CA ALA A 51 -20.73 1.55 6.54
C ALA A 51 -21.68 1.54 7.75
N ASP A 52 -21.81 2.66 8.47
CA ASP A 52 -22.52 2.64 9.75
C ASP A 52 -23.53 3.77 9.93
N LYS A 53 -24.79 3.44 9.65
CA LYS A 53 -25.95 4.19 10.16
C LYS A 53 -26.29 3.82 11.61
N THR A 54 -25.61 2.82 12.18
CA THR A 54 -25.97 2.14 13.43
C THR A 54 -24.93 2.22 14.54
N LEU A 55 -23.66 2.54 14.24
CA LEU A 55 -22.66 2.79 15.28
C LEU A 55 -22.80 4.21 15.83
N PRO A 56 -22.47 4.44 17.12
CA PRO A 56 -22.35 5.78 17.67
C PRO A 56 -21.38 6.57 16.78
N LYS A 57 -21.72 7.83 16.48
CA LYS A 57 -20.90 8.72 15.66
C LYS A 57 -19.55 8.93 16.35
N ILE A 58 -18.59 8.05 16.09
CA ILE A 58 -17.21 8.18 16.57
C ILE A 58 -16.66 9.47 15.96
N HIS A 59 -16.04 10.31 16.78
CA HIS A 59 -15.48 11.55 16.30
C HIS A 59 -14.33 11.25 15.33
N ILE A 60 -14.25 11.98 14.22
CA ILE A 60 -13.27 11.72 13.16
C ILE A 60 -11.82 11.69 13.67
N ASN A 61 -11.49 12.52 14.67
CA ASN A 61 -10.15 12.57 15.26
C ASN A 61 -9.77 11.29 16.03
N ASP A 62 -10.75 10.49 16.45
CA ASP A 62 -10.51 9.23 17.16
C ASP A 62 -10.37 8.05 16.18
N THR A 63 -10.25 8.33 14.89
CA THR A 63 -10.21 7.34 13.80
C THR A 63 -8.98 7.55 12.93
N ASN A 64 -8.69 6.59 12.05
CA ASN A 64 -7.61 6.70 11.07
C ASN A 64 -7.97 7.54 9.83
N ILE A 65 -9.17 8.14 9.79
CA ILE A 65 -9.62 8.94 8.63
C ILE A 65 -8.76 10.17 8.36
N PRO A 66 -8.34 10.97 9.36
CA PRO A 66 -7.45 12.12 9.11
C PRO A 66 -6.14 11.70 8.43
N VAL A 67 -5.59 10.55 8.79
CA VAL A 67 -4.35 10.02 8.17
C VAL A 67 -4.58 9.68 6.71
N HIS A 68 -5.68 9.02 6.36
CA HIS A 68 -6.00 8.72 4.96
C HIS A 68 -6.24 9.98 4.12
N LEU A 69 -6.86 11.01 4.70
CA LEU A 69 -7.02 12.30 4.05
C LEU A 69 -5.69 13.00 3.80
N GLU A 70 -4.77 12.98 4.78
CA GLU A 70 -3.42 13.51 4.62
C GLU A 70 -2.66 12.76 3.51
N GLN A 71 -2.72 11.43 3.49
CA GLN A 71 -2.08 10.64 2.42
C GLN A 71 -2.64 10.97 1.03
N MET A 72 -3.97 11.12 0.90
CA MET A 72 -4.59 11.56 -0.35
C MET A 72 -4.08 12.92 -0.79
N LEU A 73 -3.95 13.88 0.14
CA LEU A 73 -3.41 15.21 -0.16
C LEU A 73 -1.94 15.13 -0.62
N GLN A 74 -1.10 14.35 0.06
CA GLN A 74 0.31 14.20 -0.30
C GLN A 74 0.48 13.58 -1.70
N ILE A 75 -0.38 12.63 -2.08
CA ILE A 75 -0.39 12.04 -3.42
C ILE A 75 -0.66 13.12 -4.48
N LEU A 76 -1.68 13.97 -4.27
CA LEU A 76 -2.03 15.04 -5.21
C LEU A 76 -0.91 16.07 -5.35
N ILE A 77 -0.30 16.49 -4.23
CA ILE A 77 0.83 17.43 -4.24
C ILE A 77 2.00 16.84 -5.03
N ARG A 78 2.32 15.57 -4.80
CA ARG A 78 3.40 14.88 -5.50
C ARG A 78 3.13 14.79 -7.01
N GLU A 79 1.90 14.47 -7.39
CA GLU A 79 1.49 14.40 -8.79
C GLU A 79 1.63 15.76 -9.48
N GLU A 80 1.21 16.85 -8.83
CA GLU A 80 1.37 18.21 -9.35
C GLU A 80 2.86 18.58 -9.55
N GLN A 81 3.71 18.27 -8.56
CA GLN A 81 5.15 18.52 -8.66
C GLN A 81 5.78 17.76 -9.83
N GLN A 82 5.43 16.47 -10.00
CA GLN A 82 5.91 15.67 -11.12
C GLN A 82 5.47 16.25 -12.47
N GLN A 83 4.24 16.75 -12.59
CA GLN A 83 3.77 17.41 -13.81
C GLN A 83 4.55 18.70 -14.10
N GLN A 84 4.85 19.51 -13.06
CA GLN A 84 5.65 20.73 -13.23
C GLN A 84 7.09 20.43 -13.65
N GLU A 85 7.71 19.37 -13.11
CA GLU A 85 9.05 18.93 -13.51
C GLU A 85 9.10 18.41 -14.95
N GLN A 86 8.07 17.66 -15.36
CA GLN A 86 7.91 17.21 -16.75
C GLN A 86 7.72 18.38 -17.70
N ALA A 87 6.92 19.38 -17.32
CA ALA A 87 6.71 20.58 -18.13
C ALA A 87 8.00 21.43 -18.27
N LYS A 88 8.78 21.57 -17.19
CA LYS A 88 10.08 22.27 -17.23
C LYS A 88 11.10 21.55 -18.11
N SER A 89 11.19 20.23 -18.03
CA SER A 89 12.12 19.44 -18.83
C SER A 89 11.73 19.36 -20.32
N ALA A 90 10.44 19.46 -20.64
CA ALA A 90 9.96 19.55 -22.02
C ALA A 90 10.26 20.91 -22.67
N ASN A 91 10.29 22.00 -21.89
CA ASN A 91 10.56 23.36 -22.40
C ASN A 91 12.05 23.67 -22.60
N LEU A 92 12.94 22.76 -22.18
CA LEU A 92 14.40 22.87 -22.30
C LEU A 92 14.97 22.11 -23.50
N ARG A 93 14.10 21.50 -24.32
CA ARG A 93 14.43 20.79 -25.58
C ARG A 93 13.86 21.55 -26.76
#